data_AF-H3ZGE8-F1
#
_entry.id   AF-H3ZGE8-F1
#
_cell.length_a   1.000
_cell.length_b   1.000
_cell.length_c   1.000
_cell.angle_alpha   90.00
_cell.angle_beta   90.00
_cell.angle_gamma   90.00
#
_symmetry.space_group_name_H-M   'P 1'
#
loop_
_entity.id
_entity.type
_entity.pdbx_description
1 polymer ?
#
loop_
_entity_poly.entity_id
_entity_poly.type
_entity_poly.pdbx_seq_one_letter_code
_entity_poly.pdbx_strand_id
1 'polypeptide(L)'
;MRIGTKNNPIRLVSESIERPLLVQYCRNTSNEGFDFHDLKDFGEDVYLRNVISNPFLTGQEIKLAIYFFVELEGESGKVFSTTTDLFGFLPANTYGEWFFDKDQDDWRVGIAFGFEESLRSKIIFTNEHGYYPSLVIAASSMGIKVTSHRLIALIRRLHDFGYITVTDITLRNTYEYTPSPKDSEESRARLRHIRLCKGMQRKDLSSRWYTRKKKTNKTGNKQA
;
A
#
# COMPACT_ATOMS: atom_id res chain seq x y z
N MET A 1 -3.90 5.58 -17.35
CA MET A 1 -4.08 4.14 -17.68
C MET A 1 -4.37 3.33 -16.40
N ARG A 2 -5.35 2.41 -16.36
CA ARG A 2 -5.78 1.69 -15.13
C ARG A 2 -5.09 0.33 -14.96
N ILE A 3 -4.59 0.06 -13.75
CA ILE A 3 -4.02 -1.23 -13.32
C ILE A 3 -5.14 -2.27 -13.14
N GLY A 4 -4.88 -3.55 -13.42
CA GLY A 4 -5.86 -4.63 -13.31
C GLY A 4 -6.70 -4.85 -14.56
N THR A 5 -6.14 -4.51 -15.73
CA THR A 5 -6.78 -4.68 -17.04
C THR A 5 -6.02 -5.72 -17.86
N LYS A 6 -6.57 -6.13 -19.02
CA LYS A 6 -5.84 -7.02 -19.96
C LYS A 6 -4.47 -6.44 -20.36
N ASN A 7 -4.40 -5.11 -20.49
CA ASN A 7 -3.17 -4.41 -20.87
C ASN A 7 -2.29 -4.10 -19.66
N ASN A 8 -2.77 -4.24 -18.43
CA ASN A 8 -1.97 -4.09 -17.22
C ASN A 8 -2.37 -5.18 -16.21
N PRO A 9 -1.84 -6.41 -16.38
CA PRO A 9 -2.41 -7.62 -15.78
C PRO A 9 -2.04 -7.80 -14.31
N ILE A 10 -1.75 -6.73 -13.57
CA ILE A 10 -1.53 -6.80 -12.13
C ILE A 10 -2.86 -7.08 -11.41
N ARG A 11 -2.88 -8.13 -10.60
CA ARG A 11 -4.01 -8.46 -9.72
C ARG A 11 -4.02 -7.48 -8.55
N LEU A 12 -5.02 -6.60 -8.52
CA LEU A 12 -5.18 -5.69 -7.39
C LEU A 12 -5.64 -6.45 -6.14
N VAL A 13 -5.05 -6.12 -5.00
CA VAL A 13 -5.53 -6.61 -3.71
C VAL A 13 -6.95 -6.09 -3.49
N SER A 14 -7.90 -6.99 -3.23
CA SER A 14 -9.30 -6.63 -2.97
C SER A 14 -9.42 -5.71 -1.74
N GLU A 15 -10.45 -4.86 -1.72
CA GLU A 15 -10.75 -4.07 -0.53
C GLU A 15 -11.27 -4.96 0.62
N SER A 16 -11.94 -6.08 0.29
CA SER A 16 -12.48 -7.07 1.23
C SER A 16 -11.41 -8.01 1.84
N ILE A 17 -10.13 -7.64 1.78
CA ILE A 17 -9.07 -8.39 2.45
C ILE A 17 -9.15 -8.22 3.97
N GLU A 18 -8.72 -9.25 4.70
CA GLU A 18 -8.63 -9.19 6.16
C GLU A 18 -7.75 -8.03 6.63
N ARG A 19 -8.22 -7.33 7.67
CA ARG A 19 -7.56 -6.16 8.27
C ARG A 19 -7.27 -6.45 9.74
N PRO A 20 -6.18 -7.17 10.05
CA PRO A 20 -5.99 -7.75 11.37
C PRO A 20 -5.91 -6.69 12.47
N LEU A 21 -5.25 -5.55 12.21
CA LEU A 21 -5.19 -4.46 13.20
C LEU A 21 -6.54 -3.74 13.34
N LEU A 22 -7.31 -3.60 12.26
CA LEU A 22 -8.67 -3.05 12.34
C LEU A 22 -9.57 -3.93 13.21
N VAL A 23 -9.59 -5.24 12.96
CA VAL A 23 -10.37 -6.23 13.74
C VAL A 23 -9.93 -6.23 15.20
N GLN A 24 -8.62 -6.18 15.45
CA GLN A 24 -8.05 -6.23 16.80
C GLN A 24 -8.37 -4.97 17.62
N TYR A 25 -8.35 -3.79 16.99
CA TYR A 25 -8.35 -2.51 17.71
C TYR A 25 -9.63 -1.69 17.56
N CYS A 26 -10.57 -2.11 16.72
CA CYS A 26 -11.86 -1.47 16.56
C CYS A 26 -12.98 -2.36 17.10
N ARG A 27 -13.95 -1.74 17.79
CA ARG A 27 -15.19 -2.42 18.18
C ARG A 27 -15.96 -2.80 16.93
N ASN A 28 -16.09 -4.11 16.69
CA ASN A 28 -16.88 -4.66 15.62
C ASN A 28 -18.32 -4.97 16.07
N THR A 29 -19.26 -4.98 15.12
CA THR A 29 -20.65 -5.41 15.34
C THR A 29 -20.90 -6.87 14.96
N SER A 30 -20.04 -7.47 14.15
CA SER A 30 -20.19 -8.86 13.67
C SER A 30 -19.17 -9.83 14.27
N ASN A 31 -19.56 -11.12 14.35
CA ASN A 31 -18.71 -12.19 14.90
C ASN A 31 -17.72 -12.78 13.87
N GLU A 32 -17.75 -12.33 12.61
CA GLU A 32 -17.03 -12.96 11.48
C GLU A 32 -15.94 -12.08 10.84
N GLY A 33 -15.57 -10.96 11.48
CA GLY A 33 -14.56 -10.00 10.97
C GLY A 33 -15.15 -8.62 10.74
N PHE A 34 -14.30 -7.61 10.51
CA PHE A 34 -14.77 -6.21 10.49
C PHE A 34 -15.63 -5.92 9.26
N ASP A 35 -16.89 -5.53 9.47
CA ASP A 35 -17.80 -5.16 8.40
C ASP A 35 -18.13 -3.66 8.43
N PHE A 36 -17.90 -2.99 7.29
CA PHE A 36 -18.26 -1.59 7.10
C PHE A 36 -19.75 -1.40 6.79
N HIS A 37 -20.48 -2.43 6.36
CA HIS A 37 -21.89 -2.32 5.94
C HIS A 37 -22.82 -1.87 7.07
N ASP A 38 -22.56 -2.28 8.30
CA ASP A 38 -23.34 -1.92 9.50
C ASP A 38 -23.16 -0.46 9.95
N LEU A 39 -22.21 0.26 9.33
CA LEU A 39 -21.87 1.62 9.73
C LEU A 39 -22.63 2.64 8.88
N LYS A 40 -23.02 3.76 9.50
CA LYS A 40 -23.61 4.88 8.76
C LYS A 40 -22.56 5.49 7.83
N ASP A 41 -23.00 5.85 6.63
CA ASP A 41 -22.21 6.73 5.77
C ASP A 41 -22.21 8.15 6.34
N PHE A 42 -21.06 8.79 6.30
CA PHE A 42 -20.85 10.17 6.70
C PHE A 42 -20.32 10.98 5.50
N GLY A 43 -20.36 12.30 5.64
CA GLY A 43 -19.94 13.25 4.60
C GLY A 43 -18.42 13.41 4.48
N GLU A 44 -17.97 14.65 4.28
CA GLU A 44 -16.55 14.97 4.05
C GLU A 44 -15.67 14.70 5.30
N ASP A 45 -14.36 14.58 5.09
CA ASP A 45 -13.30 14.45 6.10
C ASP A 45 -13.35 13.25 7.06
N VAL A 46 -14.22 12.27 6.82
CA VAL A 46 -14.34 11.06 7.64
C VAL A 46 -13.02 10.29 7.74
N TYR A 47 -12.28 10.24 6.63
CA TYR A 47 -10.96 9.61 6.60
C TYR A 47 -10.01 10.22 7.64
N LEU A 48 -9.86 11.55 7.62
CA LEU A 48 -8.99 12.27 8.54
C LEU A 48 -9.47 12.11 9.98
N ARG A 49 -10.79 12.18 10.21
CA ARG A 49 -11.39 11.94 11.52
C ARG A 49 -11.05 10.55 12.06
N ASN A 50 -11.09 9.52 11.22
CA ASN A 50 -10.68 8.16 11.58
C ASN A 50 -9.18 8.09 11.94
N VAL A 51 -8.33 8.74 11.14
CA VAL A 51 -6.88 8.78 11.35
C VAL A 51 -6.54 9.44 12.69
N ILE A 52 -7.05 10.65 12.96
CA ILE A 52 -6.68 11.42 14.17
C ILE A 52 -7.23 10.82 15.46
N SER A 53 -8.35 10.11 15.38
CA SER A 53 -9.00 9.51 16.56
C SER A 53 -8.42 8.16 16.95
N ASN A 54 -7.65 7.51 16.07
CA ASN A 54 -7.09 6.19 16.34
C ASN A 54 -5.87 6.27 17.27
N PRO A 55 -5.98 5.80 18.53
CA PRO A 55 -4.93 5.95 19.54
C PRO A 55 -3.77 4.94 19.34
N PHE A 56 -3.89 4.04 18.36
CA PHE A 56 -2.92 2.99 18.05
C PHE A 56 -2.01 3.34 16.87
N LEU A 57 -2.26 4.47 16.21
CA LEU A 57 -1.32 5.05 15.25
C LEU A 57 -0.22 5.84 15.95
N THR A 58 0.98 5.72 15.41
CA THR A 58 2.13 6.55 15.72
C THR A 58 2.09 7.84 14.89
N GLY A 59 2.82 8.88 15.33
CA GLY A 59 2.90 10.13 14.59
C GLY A 59 3.43 9.97 13.15
N GLN A 60 4.29 8.98 12.89
CA GLN A 60 4.76 8.67 11.53
C GLN A 60 3.66 8.08 10.66
N GLU A 61 2.84 7.17 11.22
CA GLU A 61 1.70 6.58 10.52
C GLU A 61 0.62 7.62 10.22
N ILE A 62 0.35 8.51 11.17
CA ILE A 62 -0.60 9.63 10.98
C ILE A 62 -0.14 10.52 9.82
N LYS A 63 1.13 10.98 9.83
CA LYS A 63 1.67 11.80 8.75
C LYS A 63 1.58 11.10 7.39
N LEU A 64 1.91 9.82 7.34
CA LEU A 64 1.85 9.05 6.10
C LEU A 64 0.41 8.82 5.61
N ALA A 65 -0.55 8.61 6.52
CA ALA A 65 -1.96 8.51 6.17
C ALA A 65 -2.52 9.83 5.63
N ILE A 66 -2.16 10.97 6.24
CA ILE A 66 -2.53 12.30 5.74
C ILE A 66 -1.92 12.54 4.37
N TYR A 67 -0.66 12.18 4.16
CA TYR A 67 -0.01 12.26 2.85
C TYR A 67 -0.79 11.49 1.78
N PHE A 68 -1.14 10.23 2.05
CA PHE A 68 -1.93 9.45 1.11
C PHE A 68 -3.32 10.02 0.88
N PHE A 69 -3.96 10.61 1.90
CA PHE A 69 -5.25 11.26 1.74
C PHE A 69 -5.18 12.38 0.70
N VAL A 70 -4.18 13.27 0.82
CA VAL A 70 -3.98 14.40 -0.10
C VAL A 70 -3.52 13.93 -1.49
N GLU A 71 -2.54 13.03 -1.54
CA GLU A 71 -1.91 12.57 -2.79
C GLU A 71 -2.84 11.70 -3.65
N LEU A 72 -3.82 11.03 -3.02
CA LEU A 72 -4.73 10.09 -3.68
C LEU A 72 -6.17 10.60 -3.70
N GLU A 73 -6.42 11.85 -3.33
CA GLU A 73 -7.75 12.44 -3.38
C GLU A 73 -8.27 12.47 -4.82
N GLY A 74 -9.50 11.99 -5.04
CA GLY A 74 -10.09 11.88 -6.38
C GLY A 74 -9.47 10.79 -7.28
N GLU A 75 -8.42 10.12 -6.82
CA GLU A 75 -7.69 9.12 -7.59
C GLU A 75 -8.15 7.68 -7.25
N SER A 76 -8.13 6.81 -8.27
CA SER A 76 -8.42 5.38 -8.06
C SER A 76 -7.26 4.61 -7.40
N GLY A 77 -6.11 5.26 -7.24
CA GLY A 77 -4.85 4.70 -6.76
C GLY A 77 -3.65 5.21 -7.53
N LYS A 78 -2.46 5.12 -6.92
CA LYS A 78 -1.19 5.53 -7.55
C LYS A 78 -0.09 4.53 -7.24
N VAL A 79 0.85 4.38 -8.18
CA VAL A 79 2.04 3.54 -7.99
C VAL A 79 3.15 4.38 -7.39
N PHE A 80 3.82 3.82 -6.40
CA PHE A 80 4.93 4.44 -5.70
C PHE A 80 6.13 3.50 -5.65
N SER A 81 7.33 4.09 -5.64
CA SER A 81 8.55 3.39 -5.26
C SER A 81 8.74 3.46 -3.75
N THR A 82 9.17 2.35 -3.14
CA THR A 82 9.63 2.33 -1.74
C THR A 82 11.14 2.22 -1.63
N THR A 83 11.87 2.56 -2.69
CA THR A 83 13.33 2.64 -2.70
C THR A 83 13.78 4.08 -2.91
N THR A 84 15.01 4.37 -2.49
CA THR A 84 15.69 5.65 -2.74
C THR A 84 16.26 5.75 -4.15
N ASP A 85 16.37 4.61 -4.85
CA ASP A 85 16.91 4.53 -6.20
C ASP A 85 15.99 5.31 -7.15
N LEU A 86 16.37 6.56 -7.39
CA LEU A 86 15.61 7.56 -8.13
C LEU A 86 15.64 7.35 -9.65
N PHE A 87 16.42 6.39 -10.14
CA PHE A 87 16.64 6.21 -11.57
C PHE A 87 16.86 4.73 -11.91
N GLY A 88 16.02 4.23 -12.82
CA GLY A 88 16.46 3.47 -14.00
C GLY A 88 17.01 2.05 -13.87
N PHE A 89 17.46 1.59 -12.70
CA PHE A 89 17.98 0.21 -12.59
C PHE A 89 17.27 -0.54 -11.47
N LEU A 90 16.06 -0.94 -11.80
CA LEU A 90 15.48 -2.15 -11.23
C LEU A 90 16.46 -3.32 -11.55
N PRO A 91 16.66 -4.29 -10.63
CA PRO A 91 17.66 -5.35 -10.76
C PRO A 91 17.40 -6.15 -12.04
N ALA A 92 18.39 -6.91 -12.53
CA ALA A 92 18.36 -7.69 -13.79
C ALA A 92 17.16 -8.65 -13.98
N ASN A 93 16.26 -8.74 -13.00
CA ASN A 93 15.08 -9.59 -12.97
C ASN A 93 13.79 -8.74 -13.06
N THR A 94 13.92 -7.43 -13.24
CA THR A 94 12.86 -6.43 -13.25
C THR A 94 13.31 -5.37 -14.24
N TYR A 95 13.16 -5.64 -15.53
CA TYR A 95 13.65 -4.75 -16.56
C TYR A 95 12.72 -3.54 -16.65
N GLY A 96 13.21 -2.34 -16.32
CA GLY A 96 12.58 -1.10 -16.75
C GLY A 96 13.01 -0.82 -18.18
N GLU A 97 12.35 -1.39 -19.18
CA GLU A 97 12.70 -1.16 -20.58
C GLU A 97 11.83 -0.04 -21.17
N TRP A 98 12.48 0.85 -21.92
CA TRP A 98 11.81 1.72 -22.87
C TRP A 98 11.28 0.84 -24.00
N PHE A 99 9.98 0.90 -24.26
CA PHE A 99 9.36 0.22 -25.38
C PHE A 99 8.48 1.18 -26.17
N PHE A 100 8.36 0.95 -27.46
CA PHE A 100 7.49 1.73 -28.33
C PHE A 100 6.09 1.12 -28.30
N ASP A 101 5.13 1.84 -27.74
CA ASP A 101 3.71 1.49 -27.71
C ASP A 101 3.10 1.78 -29.09
N LYS A 102 3.03 0.77 -29.94
CA LYS A 102 2.50 0.90 -31.32
C LYS A 102 1.03 1.32 -31.37
N ASP A 103 0.26 1.01 -30.33
CA ASP A 103 -1.16 1.39 -30.28
C ASP A 103 -1.33 2.87 -29.97
N GLN A 104 -0.33 3.50 -29.36
CA GLN A 104 -0.34 4.93 -28.99
C GLN A 104 0.72 5.76 -29.70
N ASP A 105 1.50 5.15 -30.59
CA ASP A 105 2.58 5.77 -31.37
C ASP A 105 3.58 6.55 -30.52
N ASP A 106 3.95 6.00 -29.34
CA ASP A 106 4.72 6.71 -28.33
C ASP A 106 5.71 5.80 -27.57
N TRP A 107 6.81 6.38 -27.10
CA TRP A 107 7.80 5.68 -26.26
C TRP A 107 7.38 5.67 -24.80
N ARG A 108 7.33 4.48 -24.19
CA ARG A 108 6.87 4.28 -22.83
C ARG A 108 7.84 3.49 -21.99
N VAL A 109 7.76 3.67 -20.68
CA VAL A 109 8.52 2.87 -19.71
C VAL A 109 7.60 1.81 -19.14
N GLY A 110 8.05 0.56 -19.19
CA GLY A 110 7.33 -0.58 -18.63
C GLY A 110 8.19 -1.32 -17.64
N ILE A 111 7.55 -2.07 -16.75
CA ILE A 111 8.23 -3.06 -15.92
C ILE A 111 8.06 -4.41 -16.63
N ALA A 112 9.12 -4.93 -17.22
CA ALA A 112 9.17 -6.27 -17.77
C ALA A 112 9.64 -7.26 -16.70
N PHE A 113 8.95 -8.39 -16.61
CA PHE A 113 9.29 -9.50 -15.72
C PHE A 113 9.63 -10.74 -16.56
N GLY A 114 10.89 -11.18 -16.55
CA GLY A 114 11.37 -12.28 -17.41
C GLY A 114 12.75 -12.83 -17.05
N PHE A 115 13.02 -14.06 -17.50
CA PHE A 115 14.37 -14.66 -17.52
C PHE A 115 14.95 -14.58 -18.94
N GLU A 116 16.26 -14.35 -19.02
CA GLU A 116 17.04 -14.19 -20.27
C GLU A 116 16.90 -15.38 -21.24
N GLU A 117 17.15 -15.08 -22.52
CA GLU A 117 17.14 -15.91 -23.76
C GLU A 117 15.85 -15.97 -24.59
N SER A 118 14.68 -15.63 -24.05
CA SER A 118 13.52 -15.32 -24.90
C SER A 118 12.73 -14.16 -24.31
N LEU A 119 12.78 -13.00 -24.98
CA LEU A 119 11.97 -11.80 -24.71
C LEU A 119 10.47 -12.08 -24.98
N ARG A 120 9.90 -13.10 -24.34
CA ARG A 120 8.46 -13.37 -24.23
C ARG A 120 7.90 -12.91 -22.88
N SER A 121 8.66 -12.10 -22.15
CA SER A 121 8.29 -11.55 -20.85
C SER A 121 7.38 -10.34 -20.98
N LYS A 122 6.13 -10.55 -20.57
CA LYS A 122 5.02 -9.60 -20.61
C LYS A 122 5.36 -8.27 -19.94
N ILE A 123 5.17 -7.21 -20.72
CA ILE A 123 5.40 -5.81 -20.35
C ILE A 123 4.26 -5.36 -19.43
N ILE A 124 4.59 -4.86 -18.24
CA ILE A 124 3.63 -4.21 -17.35
C ILE A 124 3.75 -2.70 -17.53
N PHE A 125 2.74 -2.13 -18.20
CA PHE A 125 2.67 -0.71 -18.54
C PHE A 125 2.58 0.13 -17.29
N THR A 126 3.42 1.16 -17.21
CA THR A 126 3.47 1.92 -15.98
C THR A 126 3.97 3.34 -16.31
N ASN A 127 3.00 4.27 -16.27
CA ASN A 127 3.00 5.73 -16.45
C ASN A 127 3.62 6.35 -17.73
N GLU A 128 3.03 7.45 -18.20
CA GLU A 128 3.38 8.16 -19.44
C GLU A 128 4.74 8.88 -19.36
N HIS A 129 5.35 8.95 -18.18
CA HIS A 129 6.58 9.73 -17.93
C HIS A 129 7.74 8.92 -17.36
N GLY A 130 7.59 7.59 -17.23
CA GLY A 130 8.60 6.69 -16.69
C GLY A 130 9.06 6.92 -15.25
N TYR A 131 8.33 7.70 -14.44
CA TYR A 131 8.77 8.09 -13.10
C TYR A 131 7.87 7.59 -11.94
N TYR A 132 8.47 6.70 -11.14
CA TYR A 132 8.27 6.39 -9.72
C TYR A 132 8.31 7.52 -8.69
N PRO A 133 7.21 8.15 -8.20
CA PRO A 133 7.34 8.94 -6.97
C PRO A 133 7.87 8.04 -5.84
N SER A 134 9.02 8.40 -5.27
CA SER A 134 9.63 7.68 -4.17
C SER A 134 8.98 8.07 -2.85
N LEU A 135 8.33 7.11 -2.19
CA LEU A 135 7.79 7.31 -0.84
C LEU A 135 8.87 7.51 0.21
N VAL A 136 10.12 7.08 -0.03
CA VAL A 136 11.21 7.35 0.91
C VAL A 136 11.56 8.84 0.89
N ILE A 137 11.56 9.45 -0.29
CA ILE A 137 11.80 10.89 -0.47
C ILE A 137 10.62 11.69 0.05
N ALA A 138 9.39 11.30 -0.32
CA ALA A 138 8.18 11.94 0.21
C ALA A 138 8.14 11.87 1.75
N ALA A 139 8.40 10.70 2.34
CA ALA A 139 8.47 10.53 3.79
C ALA A 139 9.52 11.46 4.42
N SER A 140 10.71 11.54 3.83
CA SER A 140 11.78 12.42 4.30
C SER A 140 11.37 13.89 4.30
N SER A 141 10.68 14.35 3.24
CA SER A 141 10.17 15.72 3.13
C SER A 141 9.14 16.09 4.22
N MET A 142 8.42 15.09 4.74
CA MET A 142 7.47 15.24 5.86
C MET A 142 8.12 15.11 7.24
N GLY A 143 9.45 15.03 7.29
CA GLY A 143 10.23 14.80 8.51
C GLY A 143 10.11 13.37 9.04
N ILE A 144 9.73 12.39 8.22
CA ILE A 144 9.74 10.96 8.55
C ILE A 144 11.08 10.38 8.08
N LYS A 145 12.07 10.35 8.98
CA LYS A 145 13.36 9.70 8.70
C LYS A 145 13.23 8.18 8.87
N VAL A 146 13.15 7.46 7.75
CA VAL A 146 12.95 5.99 7.75
C VAL A 146 13.77 5.31 6.66
N THR A 147 14.20 4.08 6.93
CA THR A 147 14.72 3.16 5.92
C THR A 147 13.57 2.59 5.09
N SER A 148 13.85 2.06 3.89
CA SER A 148 12.85 1.39 3.06
C SER A 148 12.11 0.28 3.81
N HIS A 149 12.83 -0.51 4.61
CA HIS A 149 12.22 -1.56 5.43
C HIS A 149 11.23 -1.00 6.46
N ARG A 150 11.62 0.07 7.16
CA ARG A 150 10.74 0.71 8.14
C ARG A 150 9.54 1.38 7.47
N LEU A 151 9.73 2.01 6.32
CA LEU A 151 8.64 2.59 5.51
C LEU A 151 7.62 1.51 5.09
N ILE A 152 8.10 0.38 4.59
CA ILE A 152 7.22 -0.75 4.22
C ILE A 152 6.43 -1.22 5.44
N ALA A 153 7.05 -1.31 6.62
CA ALA A 153 6.34 -1.65 7.85
C ALA A 153 5.24 -0.64 8.22
N LEU A 154 5.49 0.67 8.06
CA LEU A 154 4.47 1.71 8.28
C LEU A 154 3.30 1.57 7.29
N ILE A 155 3.61 1.38 6.00
CA ILE A 155 2.62 1.16 4.94
C ILE A 155 1.78 -0.09 5.23
N ARG A 156 2.41 -1.18 5.65
CA ARG A 156 1.73 -2.43 6.02
C ARG A 156 0.82 -2.24 7.22
N ARG A 157 1.25 -1.50 8.24
CA ARG A 157 0.37 -1.19 9.39
C ARG A 157 -0.84 -0.35 8.98
N LEU A 158 -0.66 0.67 8.13
CA LEU A 158 -1.79 1.44 7.59
C LEU A 158 -2.72 0.57 6.74
N HIS A 159 -2.17 -0.39 6.00
CA HIS A 159 -2.94 -1.40 5.29
C HIS A 159 -3.74 -2.28 6.25
N ASP A 160 -3.13 -2.80 7.31
CA ASP A 160 -3.80 -3.70 8.26
C ASP A 160 -4.84 -3.00 9.13
N PHE A 161 -4.68 -1.69 9.37
CA PHE A 161 -5.73 -0.86 9.97
C PHE A 161 -6.83 -0.50 8.97
N GLY A 162 -6.65 -0.78 7.68
CA GLY A 162 -7.64 -0.52 6.65
C GLY A 162 -7.68 0.93 6.16
N TYR A 163 -6.68 1.77 6.44
CA TYR A 163 -6.61 3.14 5.90
C TYR A 163 -6.25 3.17 4.42
N ILE A 164 -5.42 2.23 3.98
CA ILE A 164 -5.02 2.09 2.59
C ILE A 164 -5.13 0.64 2.14
N THR A 165 -5.19 0.43 0.83
CA THR A 165 -5.02 -0.89 0.21
C THR A 165 -3.74 -0.87 -0.60
N VAL A 166 -2.90 -1.87 -0.38
CA VAL A 166 -1.54 -1.92 -0.93
C VAL A 166 -1.45 -3.18 -1.77
N THR A 167 -1.12 -3.00 -3.04
CA THR A 167 -0.85 -4.07 -3.99
C THR A 167 0.62 -4.03 -4.33
N ASP A 168 1.35 -5.08 -3.96
CA ASP A 168 2.74 -5.24 -4.34
C ASP A 168 2.81 -5.53 -5.85
N ILE A 169 3.65 -4.78 -6.57
CA ILE A 169 3.85 -4.97 -8.01
C ILE A 169 4.99 -5.98 -8.17
N THR A 170 4.61 -7.24 -8.39
CA THR A 170 5.53 -8.36 -8.63
C THR A 170 4.97 -9.26 -9.72
N LEU A 171 5.84 -10.05 -10.36
CA LEU A 171 5.42 -11.05 -11.34
C LEU A 171 4.35 -12.00 -10.78
N ARG A 172 4.51 -12.45 -9.53
CA ARG A 172 3.56 -13.35 -8.86
C ARG A 172 2.15 -12.77 -8.76
N ASN A 173 2.07 -11.44 -8.71
CA ASN A 173 0.82 -10.73 -8.59
C ASN A 173 0.25 -10.32 -9.96
N THR A 174 0.51 -11.10 -11.02
CA THR A 174 -0.05 -10.91 -12.36
C THR A 174 -1.07 -11.99 -12.70
N TYR A 175 -2.00 -11.70 -13.62
CA TYR A 175 -2.93 -12.70 -14.16
C TYR A 175 -2.24 -13.83 -14.90
N GLU A 176 -1.02 -13.59 -15.36
CA GLU A 176 -0.29 -14.43 -16.28
C GLU A 176 0.80 -15.26 -15.61
N TYR A 177 0.97 -15.09 -14.29
CA TYR A 177 1.94 -15.83 -13.52
C TYR A 177 1.64 -17.32 -13.53
N THR A 178 2.65 -18.10 -13.91
CA THR A 178 2.66 -19.57 -13.79
C THR A 178 3.73 -19.94 -12.76
N PRO A 179 3.37 -20.59 -11.64
CA PRO A 179 4.32 -20.98 -10.61
C PRO A 179 5.42 -21.89 -11.16
N SER A 180 6.68 -21.60 -10.84
CA SER A 180 7.84 -22.41 -11.19
C SER A 180 8.52 -22.97 -9.94
N PRO A 181 9.07 -24.20 -9.98
CA PRO A 181 9.84 -24.78 -8.87
C PRO A 181 11.07 -23.95 -8.48
N LYS A 182 11.59 -23.11 -9.39
CA LYS A 182 12.73 -22.21 -9.17
C LYS A 182 12.35 -20.88 -8.53
N ASP A 183 11.08 -20.67 -8.21
CA ASP A 183 10.60 -19.44 -7.57
C ASP A 183 10.97 -19.40 -6.07
N SER A 184 12.23 -19.66 -5.73
CA SER A 184 12.71 -19.86 -4.37
C SER A 184 13.02 -18.58 -3.59
N GLU A 185 12.77 -17.40 -4.16
CA GLU A 185 12.85 -16.15 -3.40
C GLU A 185 11.59 -15.30 -3.59
N GLU A 186 11.03 -14.83 -2.49
CA GLU A 186 10.08 -13.71 -2.49
C GLU A 186 10.82 -12.47 -2.99
N SER A 187 10.75 -12.22 -4.30
CA SER A 187 11.16 -10.95 -4.88
C SER A 187 10.51 -9.80 -4.11
N ARG A 188 11.34 -9.00 -3.42
CA ARG A 188 10.87 -7.85 -2.66
C ARG A 188 10.31 -6.82 -3.63
N ALA A 189 9.00 -6.58 -3.56
CA ALA A 189 8.35 -5.56 -4.37
C ALA A 189 9.00 -4.19 -4.11
N ARG A 190 9.56 -3.59 -5.17
CA ARG A 190 10.09 -2.21 -5.15
C ARG A 190 9.01 -1.18 -5.39
N LEU A 191 8.02 -1.57 -6.19
CA LEU A 191 6.87 -0.75 -6.56
C LEU A 191 5.61 -1.27 -5.88
N ARG A 192 4.77 -0.34 -5.46
CA ARG A 192 3.50 -0.62 -4.78
C ARG A 192 2.43 0.28 -5.33
N HIS A 193 1.31 -0.32 -5.72
CA HIS A 193 0.10 0.43 -6.00
C HIS A 193 -0.67 0.63 -4.69
N ILE A 194 -0.95 1.88 -4.35
CA ILE A 194 -1.61 2.27 -3.10
C ILE A 194 -2.92 2.99 -3.43
N ARG A 195 -3.97 2.63 -2.69
CA ARG A 195 -5.32 3.21 -2.78
C ARG A 195 -5.82 3.60 -1.41
N LEU A 196 -6.64 4.63 -1.31
CA LEU A 196 -7.44 4.87 -0.12
C LEU A 196 -8.50 3.78 0.03
N CYS A 197 -8.78 3.38 1.27
CA CYS A 197 -9.85 2.43 1.55
C CYS A 197 -11.20 3.15 1.56
N LYS A 198 -12.15 2.71 0.73
CA LYS A 198 -13.46 3.36 0.62
C LYS A 198 -14.26 3.28 1.91
N GLY A 199 -14.11 2.18 2.65
CA GLY A 199 -14.72 2.02 3.98
C GLY A 199 -14.28 3.14 4.94
N MET A 200 -12.98 3.43 4.99
CA MET A 200 -12.44 4.51 5.84
C MET A 200 -12.78 5.91 5.35
N GLN A 201 -13.06 6.08 4.05
CA GLN A 201 -13.50 7.37 3.50
C GLN A 201 -14.98 7.67 3.77
N ARG A 202 -15.80 6.64 4.00
CA ARG A 202 -17.26 6.81 4.12
C ARG A 202 -17.79 6.56 5.52
N LYS A 203 -17.14 5.71 6.31
CA LYS A 203 -17.64 5.25 7.61
C LYS A 203 -16.82 5.83 8.75
N ASP A 204 -17.50 6.43 9.73
CA ASP A 204 -16.86 7.00 10.92
C ASP A 204 -16.61 5.92 12.00
N LEU A 205 -15.34 5.73 12.34
CA LEU A 205 -14.82 4.83 13.36
C LEU A 205 -14.29 5.56 14.59
N SER A 206 -14.39 6.90 14.63
CA SER A 206 -13.67 7.71 15.61
C SER A 206 -14.01 7.43 17.06
N SER A 207 -15.23 6.96 17.33
CA SER A 207 -15.68 6.54 18.66
C SER A 207 -15.59 5.03 18.90
N ARG A 208 -15.09 4.25 17.93
CA ARG A 208 -15.11 2.78 17.96
C ARG A 208 -13.76 2.16 18.32
N TRP A 209 -12.68 2.93 18.34
CA TRP A 209 -11.38 2.44 18.78
C TRP A 209 -11.42 1.99 20.26
N TYR A 210 -10.80 0.84 20.56
CA TYR A 210 -10.63 0.43 21.95
C TYR A 210 -9.74 1.43 22.71
N THR A 211 -10.01 1.59 24.00
CA THR A 211 -9.15 2.41 24.87
C THR A 211 -7.84 1.68 25.14
N ARG A 212 -6.72 2.39 24.99
CA ARG A 212 -5.40 1.86 25.35
C ARG A 212 -5.38 1.57 26.86
N LYS A 213 -5.27 0.29 27.25
CA LYS A 213 -5.08 -0.07 28.67
C LYS A 213 -3.80 0.60 29.15
N LYS A 214 -3.90 1.50 30.14
CA LYS A 214 -2.72 2.05 30.82
C LYS A 214 -1.97 0.87 31.42
N LYS A 215 -0.68 0.70 31.09
CA LYS A 215 0.19 -0.21 31.83
C LYS A 215 0.31 0.37 33.24
N THR A 216 -0.48 -0.15 34.18
CA THR A 216 -0.23 0.08 35.61
C THR A 216 1.06 -0.64 35.94
N ASN A 217 2.16 0.10 36.01
CA ASN A 217 3.38 -0.39 36.65
C ASN A 217 3.04 -0.64 38.12
N LYS A 218 2.74 -1.88 38.48
CA LYS A 218 2.79 -2.33 39.87
C LYS A 218 4.27 -2.39 40.26
N THR A 219 4.84 -1.24 40.62
CA THR A 219 6.05 -1.21 41.45
C THR A 219 5.65 -1.77 42.81
N GLY A 220 5.90 -3.06 43.00
CA GLY A 220 5.81 -3.68 44.31
C GLY A 220 6.90 -3.11 45.20
N ASN A 221 6.54 -2.17 46.07
CA ASN A 221 7.35 -1.90 47.26
C ASN A 221 7.35 -3.17 48.11
N LYS A 222 8.42 -3.95 48.04
CA LYS A 222 8.82 -4.80 49.17
C LYS A 222 9.44 -3.86 50.20
N GLN A 223 8.68 -3.55 51.25
CA GLN A 223 9.25 -3.05 52.49
C GLN A 223 10.09 -4.18 53.10
N ALA A 224 11.35 -3.85 53.40
CA ALA A 224 12.21 -4.59 54.31
C ALA A 224 12.03 -4.04 55.73
#